data_AF-A0A895XKF3-F1
#
_entry.id   AF-A0A895XKF3-F1
#
_cell.length_a   1.000
_cell.length_b   1.000
_cell.length_c   1.000
_cell.angle_alpha   90.00
_cell.angle_beta   90.00
_cell.angle_gamma   90.00
#
_symmetry.space_group_name_H-M   'P 1'
#
loop_
_entity.id
_entity.type
_entity.pdbx_description
1 polymer ?
#
loop_
_entity_poly.entity_id
_entity_poly.type
_entity_poly.pdbx_seq_one_letter_code
_entity_poly.pdbx_strand_id
1 'polypeptide(L)'
;MSSYQSSSRAHAAEVAARNAVYKKRRFFTGLPIGAVIHLVFALALGFVLVPNAVNFDVRLGASVISCAIATPAIFVLGFALMLSGKLRAFGGGIVVGALLTTLLLVVPWVIAVV
;
A
#
# COMPACT_ATOMS: atom_id res chain seq x y z
N MET A 1 37.19 11.76 29.15
CA MET A 1 35.81 11.26 28.91
C MET A 1 35.29 11.45 27.47
N SER A 2 36.01 12.11 26.54
CA SER A 2 35.49 12.36 25.17
C SER A 2 35.54 11.16 24.21
N SER A 3 36.43 10.19 24.42
CA SER A 3 36.56 8.98 23.58
C SER A 3 35.36 8.00 23.70
N TYR A 4 34.71 7.95 24.86
CA TYR A 4 33.47 7.17 25.07
C TYR A 4 32.26 7.79 24.36
N GLN A 5 32.28 9.11 24.17
CA GLN A 5 31.18 9.84 23.54
C GLN A 5 31.28 9.78 22.01
N SER A 6 32.49 9.70 21.45
CA SER A 6 32.69 9.45 20.01
C SER A 6 32.35 8.00 19.63
N SER A 7 32.73 7.02 20.46
CA SER A 7 32.41 5.60 20.21
C SER A 7 30.91 5.30 20.30
N SER A 8 30.20 5.88 21.28
CA SER A 8 28.74 5.74 21.42
C SER A 8 27.97 6.39 20.27
N ARG A 9 28.42 7.55 19.77
CA ARG A 9 27.83 8.17 18.56
C ARG A 9 28.09 7.35 17.29
N ALA A 10 29.30 6.81 17.14
CA ALA A 10 29.63 5.93 16.02
C ALA A 10 28.76 4.65 16.03
N HIS A 11 28.58 4.04 17.21
CA HIS A 11 27.73 2.86 17.35
C HIS A 11 26.24 3.18 17.11
N ALA A 12 25.75 4.31 17.61
CA ALA A 12 24.38 4.77 17.33
C ALA A 12 24.16 5.03 15.83
N ALA A 13 25.15 5.59 15.13
CA ALA A 13 25.09 5.80 13.68
C ALA A 13 25.08 4.46 12.91
N GLU A 14 25.85 3.47 13.33
CA GLU A 14 25.85 2.13 12.72
C GLU A 14 24.49 1.43 12.89
N VAL A 15 23.92 1.46 14.10
CA VAL A 15 22.60 0.90 14.39
C VAL A 15 21.51 1.63 13.58
N ALA A 16 21.60 2.96 13.46
CA ALA A 16 20.68 3.75 12.65
C ALA A 16 20.79 3.39 11.15
N ALA A 17 22.01 3.20 10.63
CA ALA A 17 22.23 2.81 9.24
C ALA A 17 21.66 1.42 8.94
N ARG A 18 21.88 0.43 9.82
CA ARG A 18 21.27 -0.91 9.70
C ARG A 18 19.75 -0.82 9.73
N ASN A 19 19.20 -0.07 10.67
CA ASN A 19 17.74 0.13 10.80
C ASN A 19 17.14 0.83 9.56
N ALA A 20 17.87 1.75 8.92
CA ALA A 20 17.41 2.41 7.70
C ALA A 20 17.27 1.41 6.53
N VAL A 21 18.21 0.48 6.36
CA VAL A 21 18.14 -0.57 5.34
C VAL A 21 16.96 -1.52 5.60
N TYR A 22 16.75 -1.93 6.85
CA TYR A 22 15.60 -2.76 7.22
C TYR A 22 14.25 -2.05 6.98
N LYS A 23 14.16 -0.77 7.32
CA LYS A 23 12.96 0.05 7.04
C LYS A 23 12.71 0.16 5.54
N LYS A 24 13.75 0.42 4.75
CA LYS A 24 13.66 0.49 3.28
C LYS A 24 13.13 -0.82 2.71
N ARG A 25 13.70 -1.97 3.10
CA ARG A 25 13.21 -3.29 2.66
C ARG A 25 11.73 -3.50 3.01
N ARG A 26 11.33 -3.19 4.25
CA ARG A 26 9.93 -3.31 4.68
C ARG A 26 8.97 -2.41 3.89
N PHE A 27 9.40 -1.22 3.52
CA PHE A 27 8.61 -0.34 2.65
C PHE A 27 8.41 -0.96 1.26
N PHE A 28 9.49 -1.42 0.62
CA PHE A 28 9.40 -2.04 -0.71
C PHE A 28 8.61 -3.35 -0.71
N THR A 29 8.62 -4.13 0.38
CA THR A 29 7.74 -5.30 0.50
C THR A 29 6.28 -4.90 0.72
N GLY A 30 6.03 -3.75 1.37
CA GLY A 30 4.67 -3.24 1.58
C GLY A 30 3.97 -2.83 0.29
N LEU A 31 4.72 -2.35 -0.71
CA LEU A 31 4.17 -1.93 -2.01
C LEU A 31 3.37 -3.04 -2.73
N PRO A 32 3.96 -4.20 -3.09
CA PRO A 32 3.21 -5.25 -3.78
C PRO A 32 2.11 -5.84 -2.91
N ILE A 33 2.33 -5.92 -1.59
CA ILE A 33 1.31 -6.42 -0.66
C ILE A 33 0.10 -5.47 -0.63
N GLY A 34 0.32 -4.16 -0.55
CA GLY A 34 -0.76 -3.18 -0.61
C GLY A 34 -1.52 -3.24 -1.94
N ALA A 35 -0.81 -3.35 -3.06
CA ALA A 35 -1.41 -3.48 -4.38
C ALA A 35 -2.27 -4.76 -4.50
N VAL A 36 -1.78 -5.90 -4.03
CA VAL A 36 -2.50 -7.18 -4.10
C VAL A 36 -3.74 -7.16 -3.21
N ILE A 37 -3.63 -6.73 -1.95
CA ILE A 37 -4.78 -6.66 -1.04
C ILE A 37 -5.83 -5.70 -1.62
N HIS A 38 -5.40 -4.57 -2.17
CA HIS A 38 -6.28 -3.61 -2.83
C HIS A 38 -7.03 -4.23 -4.02
N LEU A 39 -6.31 -4.91 -4.93
CA LEU A 39 -6.91 -5.56 -6.09
C LEU A 39 -7.92 -6.65 -5.70
N VAL A 40 -7.55 -7.51 -4.76
CA VAL A 40 -8.44 -8.58 -4.27
C VAL A 40 -9.71 -7.99 -3.68
N PHE A 41 -9.58 -6.93 -2.87
CA PHE A 41 -10.72 -6.26 -2.26
C PHE A 41 -11.61 -5.56 -3.29
N ALA A 42 -11.03 -4.86 -4.26
CA ALA A 42 -11.76 -4.20 -5.34
C ALA A 42 -12.49 -5.19 -6.26
N LEU A 43 -11.86 -6.32 -6.59
CA LEU A 43 -12.50 -7.42 -7.33
C LEU A 43 -13.65 -8.02 -6.54
N ALA A 44 -13.44 -8.33 -5.26
CA ALA A 44 -14.51 -8.85 -4.40
C ALA A 44 -15.71 -7.88 -4.36
N LEU A 45 -15.45 -6.58 -4.20
CA LEU A 45 -16.50 -5.55 -4.25
C LEU A 45 -17.22 -5.49 -5.60
N GLY A 46 -16.49 -5.49 -6.72
CA GLY A 46 -17.09 -5.46 -8.05
C GLY A 46 -17.99 -6.66 -8.33
N PHE A 47 -17.59 -7.86 -7.87
CA PHE A 47 -18.38 -9.08 -8.02
C PHE A 47 -19.59 -9.15 -7.07
N VAL A 48 -19.49 -8.57 -5.87
CA VAL A 48 -20.59 -8.48 -4.90
C VAL A 48 -21.62 -7.44 -5.31
N LEU A 49 -21.17 -6.29 -5.85
CA LEU A 49 -22.05 -5.19 -6.22
C LEU A 49 -22.80 -5.42 -7.54
N VAL A 50 -22.26 -6.23 -8.45
CA VAL A 50 -22.88 -6.51 -9.75
C VAL A 50 -23.57 -7.88 -9.78
N PRO A 51 -24.87 -7.96 -10.08
CA PRO A 51 -25.60 -9.22 -10.22
C PRO A 51 -24.96 -10.16 -11.25
N ASN A 52 -25.06 -11.48 -11.02
CA ASN A 52 -24.50 -12.50 -11.92
C ASN A 52 -25.13 -12.53 -13.33
N ALA A 53 -26.25 -11.84 -13.54
CA ALA A 53 -26.96 -11.78 -14.82
C ALA A 53 -26.35 -10.77 -15.81
N VAL A 54 -25.30 -10.04 -15.42
CA VAL A 54 -24.67 -9.00 -16.25
C VAL A 54 -23.40 -9.54 -16.91
N ASN A 55 -23.14 -9.10 -18.15
CA ASN A 55 -21.96 -9.45 -18.93
C ASN A 55 -20.65 -9.25 -18.15
N PHE A 56 -19.68 -10.12 -18.41
CA PHE A 56 -18.38 -10.13 -17.72
C PHE A 56 -17.64 -8.79 -17.84
N ASP A 57 -17.71 -8.13 -18.99
CA ASP A 57 -17.07 -6.82 -19.22
C ASP A 57 -17.60 -5.73 -18.27
N VAL A 58 -18.90 -5.76 -17.96
CA VAL A 58 -19.53 -4.81 -17.04
C VAL A 58 -19.08 -5.08 -15.60
N ARG A 59 -18.90 -6.35 -15.23
CA ARG A 59 -18.36 -6.72 -13.91
C ARG A 59 -16.91 -6.30 -13.75
N LEU A 60 -16.13 -6.37 -14.83
CA LEU A 60 -14.75 -5.92 -14.86
C LEU A 60 -14.68 -4.40 -14.70
N GLY A 61 -15.51 -3.64 -15.44
CA GLY A 61 -15.64 -2.19 -15.26
C GLY A 61 -16.05 -1.79 -13.85
N ALA A 62 -17.02 -2.49 -13.26
CA ALA A 62 -17.44 -2.25 -11.87
C ALA A 62 -16.34 -2.55 -10.85
N SER A 63 -15.48 -3.55 -11.12
CA SER A 63 -14.32 -3.86 -10.28
C SER A 63 -13.26 -2.75 -10.35
N VAL A 64 -13.07 -2.13 -11.52
CA VAL A 64 -12.19 -0.98 -11.70
C VAL A 64 -12.72 0.24 -10.92
N ILE A 65 -14.02 0.52 -11.01
CA ILE A 65 -14.65 1.59 -10.20
C ILE A 65 -14.55 1.28 -8.70
N SER A 66 -14.70 0.01 -8.32
CA SER A 66 -14.57 -0.44 -6.93
C SER A 66 -13.18 -0.19 -6.35
N CYS A 67 -12.14 0.00 -7.18
CA CYS A 67 -10.82 0.44 -6.70
C CYS A 67 -10.90 1.80 -6.00
N ALA A 68 -11.76 2.72 -6.45
CA ALA A 68 -11.94 4.02 -5.80
C ALA A 68 -12.50 3.86 -4.37
N ILE A 69 -13.38 2.88 -4.14
CA ILE A 69 -13.97 2.58 -2.82
C ILE A 69 -13.00 1.75 -1.96
N ALA A 70 -12.25 0.83 -2.57
CA ALA A 70 -11.25 0.02 -1.89
C ALA A 70 -10.07 0.85 -1.35
N THR A 71 -9.73 1.96 -2.02
CA THR A 71 -8.58 2.81 -1.66
C THR A 71 -8.65 3.33 -0.21
N PRO A 72 -9.72 4.03 0.23
CA PRO A 72 -9.82 4.52 1.61
C PRO A 72 -9.79 3.39 2.64
N ALA A 73 -10.37 2.22 2.36
CA ALA A 73 -10.32 1.06 3.26
C ALA A 73 -8.89 0.55 3.46
N ILE A 74 -8.12 0.43 2.38
CA ILE A 74 -6.70 0.01 2.44
C ILE A 74 -5.84 1.09 3.10
N PHE A 75 -6.18 2.38 2.94
CA PHE A 75 -5.49 3.46 3.63
C PHE A 75 -5.66 3.37 5.14
N VAL A 76 -6.87 3.11 5.63
CA VAL A 76 -7.13 2.89 7.06
C VAL A 76 -6.28 1.74 7.59
N LEU A 77 -6.22 0.61 6.86
CA LEU A 77 -5.39 -0.54 7.23
C LEU A 77 -3.89 -0.18 7.23
N GLY A 78 -3.41 0.51 6.19
CA GLY A 78 -2.03 0.96 6.08
C GLY A 78 -1.65 1.92 7.22
N PHE A 79 -2.51 2.89 7.54
CA PHE A 79 -2.31 3.82 8.66
C PHE A 79 -2.34 3.13 10.01
N ALA A 80 -3.25 2.16 10.23
CA ALA A 80 -3.27 1.36 11.45
C ALA A 80 -1.94 0.60 11.65
N LEU A 81 -1.39 0.03 10.57
CA LEU A 81 -0.06 -0.60 10.60
C LEU A 81 1.07 0.44 10.82
N MET A 82 0.89 1.68 10.37
CA MET A 82 1.86 2.75 10.60
C MET A 82 1.99 3.13 12.09
N LEU A 83 0.91 3.03 12.86
CA LEU A 83 0.89 3.31 14.30
C LEU A 83 1.69 2.28 15.12
N SER A 84 1.91 1.07 14.58
CA SER A 84 2.61 -0.01 15.29
C SER A 84 4.12 0.20 15.49
N GLY A 85 4.71 1.29 14.98
CA GLY A 85 6.13 1.65 15.16
C GLY A 85 7.12 0.71 14.43
N LYS A 86 7.10 -0.58 14.75
CA LYS A 86 7.86 -1.67 14.10
C LYS A 86 7.44 -1.87 12.64
N LEU A 87 6.15 -1.68 12.33
CA LEU A 87 5.59 -1.86 10.98
C LEU A 87 5.41 -0.54 10.23
N ARG A 88 5.94 0.58 10.74
CA ARG A 88 5.69 1.92 10.17
C ARG A 88 6.08 2.04 8.70
N ALA A 89 7.25 1.51 8.34
CA ALA A 89 7.69 1.50 6.94
C ALA A 89 6.84 0.57 6.05
N PHE A 90 6.36 -0.55 6.60
CA PHE A 90 5.52 -1.50 5.89
C PHE A 90 4.12 -0.93 5.62
N GLY A 91 3.49 -0.33 6.63
CA GLY A 91 2.21 0.36 6.48
C GLY A 91 2.27 1.49 5.45
N GLY A 92 3.34 2.28 5.45
CA GLY A 92 3.57 3.29 4.41
C GLY A 92 3.70 2.68 3.01
N GLY A 93 4.38 1.54 2.88
CA GLY A 93 4.45 0.79 1.63
C GLY A 93 3.08 0.31 1.15
N ILE A 94 2.22 -0.16 2.06
CA ILE A 94 0.84 -0.57 1.71
C ILE A 94 0.03 0.60 1.16
N VAL A 95 0.07 1.76 1.84
CA VAL A 95 -0.66 2.96 1.40
C VAL A 95 -0.21 3.40 0.01
N VAL A 96 1.11 3.50 -0.20
CA VAL A 96 1.67 3.90 -1.50
C VAL A 96 1.36 2.87 -2.58
N GLY A 97 1.45 1.58 -2.25
CA GLY A 97 1.10 0.50 -3.17
C GLY A 97 -0.34 0.62 -3.64
N ALA A 98 -1.28 0.77 -2.71
CA ALA A 98 -2.70 0.95 -3.02
C ALA A 98 -2.95 2.22 -3.84
N LEU A 99 -2.35 3.35 -3.47
CA LEU A 99 -2.49 4.61 -4.21
C LEU A 99 -2.00 4.48 -5.65
N LEU A 100 -0.83 3.87 -5.87
CA LEU A 100 -0.29 3.62 -7.20
C LEU A 100 -1.19 2.70 -8.01
N THR A 101 -1.74 1.64 -7.40
CA THR A 101 -2.68 0.74 -8.07
C THR A 101 -3.94 1.48 -8.51
N THR A 102 -4.54 2.30 -7.64
CA THR A 102 -5.71 3.11 -7.99
C THR A 102 -5.40 4.08 -9.12
N LEU A 103 -4.27 4.78 -9.06
CA LEU A 103 -3.83 5.70 -10.12
C LEU A 103 -3.64 4.97 -11.45
N LEU A 104 -2.99 3.81 -11.45
CA LEU A 104 -2.66 3.07 -12.67
C LEU A 104 -3.85 2.36 -13.30
N LEU A 105 -4.91 2.06 -12.54
CA LEU A 105 -6.09 1.37 -13.06
C LEU A 105 -7.25 2.32 -13.33
N VAL A 106 -7.57 3.18 -12.35
CA VAL A 106 -8.77 4.03 -12.44
C VAL A 106 -8.54 5.19 -13.41
N VAL A 107 -7.38 5.84 -13.39
CA VAL A 107 -7.16 7.02 -14.25
C VAL A 107 -7.19 6.67 -15.75
N PRO A 108 -6.47 5.64 -16.23
CA PRO A 108 -6.57 5.25 -17.64
C PRO A 108 -7.98 4.81 -18.03
N TRP A 109 -8.68 4.12 -17.12
CA TRP A 109 -10.04 3.68 -17.39
C TRP A 109 -11.02 4.85 -17.51
N VAL A 110 -10.93 5.84 -16.61
CA VAL A 110 -11.74 7.06 -16.70
C VAL A 110 -11.44 7.82 -17.99
N ILE A 111 -10.16 7.97 -18.36
CA ILE A 111 -9.76 8.64 -19.62
C ILE A 111 -10.29 7.88 -20.85
N ALA A 112 -10.33 6.55 -20.81
CA ALA A 112 -10.79 5.73 -21.94
C ALA A 112 -12.32 5.70 -22.07
N VAL A 113 -13.06 6.02 -21.01
CA VAL A 113 -14.53 5.95 -20.95
C VAL A 113 -15.20 7.33 -21.16
N VAL A 114 -14.46 8.42 -20.92
CA VAL A 114 -14.88 9.82 -21.17
C VAL A 114 -14.52 10.23 -22.60
#